data_AF-A0A0G4JRS3-F1
#
_entry.id   AF-A0A0G4JRS3-F1
#
_cell.length_a   1.000
_cell.length_b   1.000
_cell.length_c   1.000
_cell.angle_alpha   90.00
_cell.angle_beta   90.00
_cell.angle_gamma   90.00
#
_symmetry.space_group_name_H-M   'P 1'
#
loop_
_entity.id
_entity.type
_entity.pdbx_description
1 polymer ?
#
loop_
_entity_poly.entity_id
_entity_poly.type
_entity_poly.pdbx_seq_one_letter_code
_entity_poly.pdbx_strand_id
1 'polypeptide(L)'
;MTELTERLRYLMREEGMKQKDLAEIVGTSPQTVNNWLKRGTLSRESAQAINEKTGYSLDWLLNGMGHPKPESSNFKASRLHVTEWESLDKDDDEFVEVPLLGVRLSAGGGAYDIDEDEVYALPFRTHTLRRLGIRVEDTRVVTVMGDSMEPKLSDGDKVAVNLSDRQIRDGKMYAIRMGELQRVKALIKRPDGSIIVRSYNPLYEDEIVTKEQIINGELAVIGRVWWVSALV
;
A
#
# COMPACT_ATOMS: atom_id res chain seq x y z
N MET A 1 29.04 -0.43 -46.46
CA MET A 1 27.76 -1.00 -46.01
C MET A 1 27.10 0.08 -45.18
N THR A 2 25.84 0.45 -45.40
CA THR A 2 25.19 1.53 -44.64
C THR A 2 24.83 1.04 -43.25
N GLU A 3 24.97 1.91 -42.24
CA GLU A 3 24.69 1.62 -40.82
C GLU A 3 23.28 1.03 -40.61
N LEU A 4 22.29 1.50 -41.37
CA LEU A 4 20.92 0.96 -41.39
C LEU A 4 20.84 -0.50 -41.86
N THR A 5 21.65 -0.87 -42.85
CA THR A 5 21.67 -2.25 -43.40
C THR A 5 22.21 -3.22 -42.37
N GLU A 6 23.18 -2.78 -41.55
CA GLU A 6 23.72 -3.58 -40.45
C GLU A 6 22.67 -3.78 -39.35
N ARG A 7 21.89 -2.75 -39.03
CA ARG A 7 20.77 -2.85 -38.07
C ARG A 7 19.66 -3.78 -38.53
N LEU A 8 19.25 -3.70 -39.80
CA LEU A 8 18.25 -4.62 -40.36
C LEU A 8 18.74 -6.07 -40.40
N ARG A 9 20.02 -6.29 -40.73
CA ARG A 9 20.63 -7.64 -40.67
C ARG A 9 20.76 -8.16 -39.24
N TYR A 10 21.08 -7.30 -38.29
CA TYR A 10 21.10 -7.64 -36.87
C TYR A 10 19.72 -8.11 -36.42
N LEU A 11 18.67 -7.33 -36.68
CA LEU A 11 17.28 -7.70 -36.37
C LEU A 11 16.92 -9.07 -36.95
N MET A 12 17.20 -9.28 -38.24
CA MET A 12 16.89 -10.55 -38.90
C MET A 12 17.65 -11.74 -38.31
N ARG A 13 18.90 -11.54 -37.89
CA ARG A 13 19.71 -12.60 -37.29
C ARG A 13 19.23 -12.98 -35.90
N GLU A 14 18.95 -11.99 -35.05
CA GLU A 14 18.49 -12.24 -33.67
C GLU A 14 17.12 -12.91 -33.64
N GLU A 15 16.24 -12.57 -34.59
CA GLU A 15 14.91 -13.17 -34.71
C GLU A 15 14.89 -14.48 -35.54
N GLY A 16 16.03 -14.89 -36.11
CA GLY A 16 16.10 -16.07 -36.97
C GLY A 16 15.30 -15.98 -38.28
N MET A 17 15.06 -14.76 -38.77
CA MET A 17 14.18 -14.45 -39.91
C MET A 17 14.96 -14.22 -41.20
N LYS A 18 14.40 -14.64 -42.34
CA LYS A 18 14.86 -14.28 -43.69
C LYS A 18 14.14 -13.01 -44.18
N GLN A 19 14.62 -12.42 -45.28
CA GLN A 19 14.04 -11.18 -45.82
C GLN A 19 12.55 -11.31 -46.17
N LYS A 20 12.15 -12.51 -46.61
CA LYS A 20 10.75 -12.84 -46.90
C LYS A 20 9.90 -12.80 -45.62
N ASP A 21 10.41 -13.36 -44.53
CA ASP A 21 9.71 -13.41 -43.25
C ASP A 21 9.53 -12.01 -42.66
N LEU A 22 10.58 -11.16 -42.76
CA LEU A 22 10.47 -9.75 -42.38
C LEU A 22 9.43 -8.99 -43.22
N ALA A 23 9.35 -9.28 -44.52
CA ALA A 23 8.36 -8.66 -45.40
C ALA A 23 6.93 -9.06 -45.01
N GLU A 24 6.70 -10.34 -44.68
CA GLU A 24 5.41 -10.85 -44.22
C GLU A 24 5.01 -10.24 -42.87
N ILE A 25 5.93 -10.12 -41.93
CA ILE A 25 5.68 -9.54 -40.59
C ILE A 25 5.27 -8.07 -40.68
N VAL A 26 5.94 -7.31 -41.55
CA VAL A 26 5.70 -5.87 -41.74
C VAL A 26 4.51 -5.61 -42.69
N GLY A 27 4.00 -6.65 -43.37
CA GLY A 27 2.91 -6.51 -44.35
C GLY A 27 3.36 -5.80 -45.64
N THR A 28 4.61 -5.97 -46.05
CA THR A 28 5.17 -5.40 -47.28
C THR A 28 5.70 -6.48 -48.24
N SER A 29 6.18 -6.06 -49.42
CA SER A 29 6.76 -6.99 -50.40
C SER A 29 8.23 -7.33 -50.07
N PRO A 30 8.72 -8.56 -50.37
CA PRO A 30 10.13 -8.90 -50.24
C PRO A 30 11.07 -8.00 -51.06
N GLN A 31 10.58 -7.44 -52.17
CA GLN A 31 11.29 -6.45 -52.97
C GLN A 31 11.52 -5.15 -52.20
N THR A 32 10.56 -4.72 -51.38
CA THR A 32 10.68 -3.54 -50.52
C THR A 32 11.82 -3.73 -49.50
N VAL A 33 11.86 -4.89 -48.83
CA VAL A 33 12.92 -5.22 -47.86
C VAL A 33 14.29 -5.28 -48.51
N ASN A 34 14.39 -5.89 -49.70
CA ASN A 34 15.64 -5.91 -50.47
C ASN A 34 16.09 -4.50 -50.89
N ASN A 35 15.14 -3.62 -51.22
CA ASN A 35 15.43 -2.22 -51.53
C ASN A 35 15.96 -1.47 -50.30
N TRP A 36 15.43 -1.71 -49.10
CA TRP A 36 15.97 -1.12 -47.87
C TRP A 36 17.43 -1.53 -47.65
N LEU A 37 17.74 -2.81 -47.84
CA LEU A 37 19.10 -3.34 -47.64
C LEU A 37 20.09 -2.84 -48.70
N LYS A 38 19.64 -2.63 -49.95
CA LYS A 38 20.48 -2.13 -51.05
C LYS A 38 20.67 -0.62 -51.04
N ARG A 39 19.61 0.14 -50.75
CA ARG A 39 19.60 1.61 -50.80
C ARG A 39 19.95 2.25 -49.46
N GLY A 40 19.88 1.49 -48.36
CA GLY A 40 20.15 2.00 -47.03
C GLY A 40 19.11 3.02 -46.56
N THR A 41 17.88 2.94 -47.06
CA THR A 41 16.76 3.84 -46.69
C THR A 41 15.58 3.03 -46.19
N LEU A 42 15.00 3.47 -45.07
CA LEU A 42 13.81 2.88 -44.45
C LEU A 42 12.84 4.02 -44.15
N SER A 43 11.59 3.90 -44.58
CA SER A 43 10.57 4.91 -44.31
C SER A 43 10.15 4.85 -42.83
N ARG A 44 9.66 5.97 -42.29
CA ARG A 44 9.21 6.03 -40.89
C ARG A 44 8.03 5.09 -40.64
N GLU A 45 7.14 4.96 -41.62
CA GLU A 45 5.98 4.05 -41.59
C GLU A 45 6.44 2.59 -41.52
N SER A 46 7.46 2.23 -42.31
CA SER A 46 8.01 0.88 -42.33
C SER A 46 8.76 0.58 -41.02
N ALA A 47 9.50 1.55 -40.48
CA ALA A 47 10.18 1.40 -39.20
C ALA A 47 9.19 1.28 -38.02
N GLN A 48 8.07 2.01 -38.07
CA GLN A 48 7.00 1.89 -37.09
C GLN A 48 6.33 0.51 -37.16
N ALA A 49 6.04 0.02 -38.36
CA ALA A 49 5.48 -1.33 -38.53
C ALA A 49 6.44 -2.43 -38.02
N ILE A 50 7.76 -2.26 -38.20
CA ILE A 50 8.76 -3.15 -37.58
C ILE A 50 8.68 -3.05 -36.05
N ASN A 51 8.66 -1.83 -35.48
CA ASN A 51 8.57 -1.62 -34.03
C ASN A 51 7.35 -2.31 -33.42
N GLU A 52 6.16 -2.11 -33.99
CA GLU A 52 4.90 -2.66 -33.48
C GLU A 52 4.87 -4.20 -33.53
N LYS A 53 5.53 -4.82 -34.52
CA LYS A 53 5.46 -6.26 -34.76
C LYS A 53 6.59 -7.06 -34.12
N THR A 54 7.77 -6.45 -33.98
CA THR A 54 9.00 -7.12 -33.51
C THR A 54 9.51 -6.58 -32.17
N GLY A 55 8.98 -5.43 -31.72
CA GLY A 55 9.39 -4.77 -30.49
C GLY A 55 10.72 -4.00 -30.58
N TYR A 56 11.32 -3.88 -31.77
CA TYR A 56 12.57 -3.13 -31.95
C TYR A 56 12.34 -1.61 -31.91
N SER A 57 13.20 -0.86 -31.23
CA SER A 57 13.06 0.59 -31.06
C SER A 57 13.06 1.34 -32.40
N LEU A 58 12.08 2.22 -32.59
CA LEU A 58 11.97 3.09 -33.77
C LEU A 58 13.20 3.99 -33.93
N ASP A 59 13.71 4.53 -32.82
CA ASP A 59 14.85 5.45 -32.80
C ASP A 59 16.17 4.71 -33.12
N TRP A 60 16.29 3.47 -32.66
CA TRP A 60 17.42 2.61 -33.03
C TRP A 60 17.38 2.25 -34.51
N LEU A 61 16.20 1.87 -35.04
CA LEU A 61 16.06 1.51 -36.45
C LEU A 61 16.44 2.69 -37.37
N LEU A 62 15.87 3.87 -37.14
CA LEU A 62 16.07 5.02 -38.01
C LEU A 62 17.41 5.72 -37.79
N ASN A 63 17.81 5.94 -36.53
CA ASN A 63 18.93 6.82 -36.19
C ASN A 63 20.13 6.09 -35.57
N GLY A 64 20.01 4.79 -35.27
CA GLY A 64 21.07 4.03 -34.59
C GLY A 64 21.23 4.37 -33.10
N MET A 65 20.32 5.14 -32.52
CA MET A 65 20.41 5.61 -31.14
C MET A 65 19.73 4.62 -30.16
N GLY A 66 20.36 4.39 -29.01
CA GLY A 66 19.82 3.54 -27.95
C GLY A 66 19.96 2.03 -28.21
N HIS A 67 19.16 1.23 -27.48
CA HIS A 67 19.21 -0.24 -27.55
C HIS A 67 18.23 -0.80 -28.60
N PRO A 68 18.56 -1.92 -29.28
CA PRO A 68 17.74 -2.50 -30.36
C PRO A 68 16.33 -2.89 -29.94
N LYS A 69 16.18 -3.54 -28.79
CA LYS A 69 14.91 -3.72 -28.11
C LYS A 69 14.97 -2.95 -26.79
N PRO A 70 13.91 -2.25 -26.37
CA PRO A 70 13.81 -1.83 -24.99
C PRO A 70 13.93 -3.09 -24.14
N GLU A 71 14.90 -3.12 -23.21
CA GLU A 71 14.97 -4.21 -22.24
C GLU A 71 13.58 -4.38 -21.66
N SER A 72 13.08 -5.62 -21.64
CA SER A 72 11.81 -5.93 -21.00
C SER A 72 11.99 -5.67 -19.51
N SER A 73 11.81 -4.42 -19.12
CA SER A 73 11.67 -4.06 -17.73
C SER A 73 10.45 -4.85 -17.27
N ASN A 74 10.62 -5.76 -16.32
CA ASN A 74 9.53 -6.53 -15.71
C ASN A 74 8.50 -5.67 -14.95
N PHE A 75 8.52 -4.35 -15.16
CA PHE A 75 7.49 -3.44 -14.70
C PHE A 75 6.26 -3.65 -15.58
N LYS A 76 5.31 -4.43 -15.06
CA LYS A 76 3.91 -4.33 -15.51
C LYS A 76 3.55 -2.86 -15.54
N ALA A 77 3.16 -2.33 -16.69
CA ALA A 77 2.54 -1.01 -16.78
C ALA A 77 1.49 -0.93 -15.68
N SER A 78 1.65 0.01 -14.74
CA SER A 78 0.74 0.12 -13.62
C SER A 78 -0.66 0.35 -14.18
N ARG A 79 -1.65 -0.42 -13.72
CA ARG A 79 -3.07 -0.16 -14.00
C ARG A 79 -3.59 1.15 -13.35
N LEU A 80 -2.69 1.97 -12.81
CA LEU A 80 -2.99 3.27 -12.25
C LEU A 80 -3.22 4.24 -13.42
N HIS A 81 -4.48 4.44 -13.78
CA HIS A 81 -4.88 5.57 -14.60
C HIS A 81 -4.84 6.83 -13.73
N VAL A 82 -3.89 7.72 -14.00
CA VAL A 82 -3.88 9.05 -13.41
C VAL A 82 -5.08 9.80 -13.97
N THR A 83 -6.02 10.12 -13.08
CA THR A 83 -7.22 10.89 -13.38
C THR A 83 -7.22 12.09 -12.44
N GLU A 84 -7.61 13.27 -12.93
CA GLU A 84 -7.70 14.46 -12.07
C GLU A 84 -8.75 14.23 -10.99
N TRP A 85 -8.39 14.50 -9.73
CA TRP A 85 -9.23 14.26 -8.56
C TRP A 85 -10.62 14.92 -8.66
N GLU A 86 -10.71 16.04 -9.38
CA GLU A 86 -11.96 16.77 -9.62
C GLU A 86 -12.87 16.13 -10.67
N SER A 87 -12.32 15.25 -11.51
CA SER A 87 -13.03 14.60 -12.63
C SER A 87 -13.56 13.20 -12.30
N LEU A 88 -13.30 12.71 -11.09
CA LEU A 88 -13.87 11.45 -10.60
C LEU A 88 -15.31 11.69 -10.13
N ASP A 89 -16.23 10.82 -10.54
CA ASP A 89 -17.55 10.71 -9.92
C ASP A 89 -17.32 10.39 -8.44
N LYS A 90 -17.43 11.42 -7.58
CA LYS A 90 -17.29 11.27 -6.13
C LYS A 90 -18.51 10.52 -5.66
N ASP A 91 -18.33 9.23 -5.41
CA ASP A 91 -19.34 8.44 -4.71
C ASP A 91 -19.42 9.01 -3.30
N ASP A 92 -20.55 9.62 -2.92
CA ASP A 92 -20.74 10.18 -1.57
C ASP A 92 -20.56 9.10 -0.47
N ASP A 93 -20.61 7.82 -0.85
CA ASP A 93 -20.31 6.65 -0.02
C ASP A 93 -18.82 6.22 -0.03
N GLU A 94 -17.92 6.95 -0.69
CA GLU A 94 -16.50 6.58 -0.81
C GLU A 94 -15.78 6.64 0.55
N PHE A 95 -16.17 7.58 1.40
CA PHE A 95 -15.58 7.83 2.70
C PHE A 95 -16.63 7.83 3.82
N VAL A 96 -16.19 7.39 4.99
CA VAL A 96 -16.94 7.42 6.25
C VAL A 96 -16.11 8.14 7.29
N GLU A 97 -16.75 9.00 8.05
CA GLU A 97 -16.12 9.73 9.14
C GLU A 97 -16.16 8.89 10.41
N VAL A 98 -14.99 8.72 11.04
CA VAL A 98 -14.88 8.04 12.32
C VAL A 98 -14.54 9.07 13.38
N PRO A 99 -15.32 9.18 14.48
CA PRO A 99 -15.06 10.13 15.55
C PRO A 99 -13.67 9.94 16.17
N LEU A 100 -12.92 11.03 16.29
CA LEU A 100 -11.72 11.10 17.12
C LEU A 100 -12.14 11.50 18.53
N LEU A 101 -12.05 10.55 19.45
CA LEU A 101 -12.31 10.83 20.85
C LEU A 101 -11.16 11.67 21.40
N GLY A 102 -11.50 12.86 21.92
CA GLY A 102 -10.60 13.76 22.63
C GLY A 102 -10.22 13.23 24.01
N VAL A 103 -9.86 11.95 24.15
CA VAL A 103 -9.53 11.38 25.46
C VAL A 103 -8.13 11.84 25.86
N ARG A 104 -8.05 12.96 26.59
CA ARG A 104 -6.85 13.37 27.34
C ARG A 104 -6.74 12.53 28.62
N LEU A 105 -6.28 11.29 28.49
CA LEU A 105 -5.87 10.42 29.59
C LEU A 105 -4.60 10.94 30.31
N SER A 106 -4.71 11.95 31.17
CA SER A 106 -3.54 12.40 31.94
C SER A 106 -3.18 11.38 33.04
N ALA A 107 -1.89 11.11 33.15
CA ALA A 107 -1.30 10.43 34.28
C ALA A 107 -1.42 11.29 35.54
N GLY A 108 -2.28 10.86 36.47
CA GLY A 108 -2.29 11.34 37.86
C GLY A 108 -3.57 12.11 38.23
N GLY A 109 -4.27 11.59 39.23
CA GLY A 109 -5.47 12.21 39.83
C GLY A 109 -6.76 11.70 39.19
N GLY A 110 -7.43 10.77 39.87
CA GLY A 110 -8.61 10.05 39.37
C GLY A 110 -9.81 10.93 39.04
N ALA A 111 -10.66 10.36 38.17
CA ALA A 111 -11.88 10.87 37.57
C ALA A 111 -11.68 11.96 36.49
N TYR A 112 -11.91 11.58 35.24
CA TYR A 112 -12.21 12.53 34.16
C TYR A 112 -13.67 12.37 33.73
N ASP A 113 -14.38 13.49 33.73
CA ASP A 113 -15.60 13.66 32.94
C ASP A 113 -15.22 13.47 31.46
N ILE A 114 -16.03 12.70 30.74
CA ILE A 114 -15.94 12.59 29.30
C ILE A 114 -16.49 13.92 28.77
N ASP A 115 -15.61 14.85 28.41
CA ASP A 115 -16.02 15.99 27.59
C ASP A 115 -16.32 15.41 26.19
N GLU A 116 -17.60 15.10 25.94
CA GLU A 116 -18.13 14.55 24.67
C GLU A 116 -18.16 15.60 23.54
N ASP A 117 -17.29 16.61 23.58
CA ASP A 117 -17.12 17.50 22.43
C ASP A 117 -16.31 16.73 21.36
N GLU A 118 -17.02 16.15 20.40
CA GLU A 118 -16.45 15.63 19.14
C GLU A 118 -15.69 16.77 18.44
N VAL A 119 -14.39 16.93 18.74
CA VAL A 119 -13.64 18.06 18.19
C VAL A 119 -13.35 17.85 16.69
N TYR A 120 -13.14 16.60 16.24
CA TYR A 120 -12.83 16.24 14.84
C TYR A 120 -13.20 14.78 14.51
N ALA A 121 -13.44 14.48 13.23
CA ALA A 121 -13.53 13.11 12.72
C ALA A 121 -12.44 12.85 11.65
N LEU A 122 -11.98 11.60 11.53
CA LEU A 122 -11.05 11.21 10.48
C LEU A 122 -11.79 10.48 9.36
N PRO A 123 -11.59 10.86 8.08
CA PRO A 123 -12.19 10.16 6.95
C PRO A 123 -11.44 8.87 6.66
N PHE A 124 -12.18 7.77 6.56
CA PHE A 124 -11.68 6.48 6.10
C PHE A 124 -12.43 6.04 4.86
N ARG A 125 -11.74 5.41 3.91
CA ARG A 125 -12.42 4.80 2.76
C ARG A 125 -13.36 3.70 3.24
N THR A 126 -14.63 3.76 2.83
CA THR A 126 -15.65 2.76 3.15
C THR A 126 -15.20 1.35 2.74
N HIS A 127 -14.52 1.23 1.59
CA HIS A 127 -13.93 -0.02 1.12
C HIS A 127 -12.96 -0.66 2.14
N THR A 128 -12.15 0.14 2.85
CA THR A 128 -11.17 -0.37 3.82
C THR A 128 -11.87 -1.05 4.99
N LEU A 129 -12.90 -0.40 5.55
CA LEU A 129 -13.68 -0.95 6.66
C LEU A 129 -14.45 -2.20 6.23
N ARG A 130 -15.13 -2.16 5.06
CA ARG A 130 -15.83 -3.33 4.50
C ARG A 130 -14.90 -4.52 4.30
N ARG A 131 -13.70 -4.31 3.73
CA ARG A 131 -12.70 -5.36 3.51
C ARG A 131 -12.21 -6.00 4.81
N LEU A 132 -12.15 -5.22 5.89
CA LEU A 132 -11.76 -5.70 7.21
C LEU A 132 -12.95 -6.24 8.04
N GLY A 133 -14.18 -6.13 7.53
CA GLY A 133 -15.40 -6.52 8.25
C GLY A 133 -15.68 -5.63 9.47
N ILE A 134 -15.25 -4.37 9.43
CA ILE A 134 -15.40 -3.41 10.53
C ILE A 134 -16.57 -2.47 10.21
N ARG A 135 -17.44 -2.25 11.19
CA ARG A 135 -18.53 -1.27 11.09
C ARG A 135 -18.07 0.10 11.60
N VAL A 136 -18.56 1.18 11.00
CA VAL A 136 -18.18 2.55 11.37
C VAL A 136 -18.61 2.84 12.81
N GLU A 137 -19.83 2.42 13.18
CA GLU A 137 -20.37 2.62 14.53
C GLU A 137 -19.54 1.95 15.63
N ASP A 138 -18.85 0.84 15.30
CA ASP A 138 -17.96 0.11 16.21
C ASP A 138 -16.52 0.63 16.19
N THR A 139 -16.27 1.75 15.51
CA THR A 139 -14.93 2.31 15.35
C THR A 139 -14.80 3.62 16.10
N ARG A 140 -13.69 3.79 16.83
CA ARG A 140 -13.28 5.09 17.38
C ARG A 140 -11.81 5.33 17.10
N VAL A 141 -11.45 6.57 16.82
CA VAL A 141 -10.05 7.00 16.79
C VAL A 141 -9.68 7.57 18.15
N VAL A 142 -8.49 7.24 18.64
CA VAL A 142 -7.94 7.80 19.89
C VAL A 142 -6.52 8.31 19.65
N THR A 143 -6.08 9.24 20.49
CA THR A 143 -4.70 9.73 20.50
C THR A 143 -3.85 8.86 21.43
N VAL A 144 -2.71 8.39 20.94
CA VAL A 144 -1.69 7.72 21.75
C VAL A 144 -1.01 8.76 22.62
N MET A 145 -0.77 8.40 23.88
CA MET A 145 -0.07 9.27 24.82
C MET A 145 1.01 8.50 25.57
N GLY A 146 2.14 9.19 25.77
CA GLY A 146 3.37 8.64 26.30
C GLY A 146 4.16 7.83 25.27
N ASP A 147 5.32 7.35 25.71
CA ASP A 147 6.35 6.69 24.91
C ASP A 147 6.35 5.16 25.06
N SER A 148 5.42 4.58 25.83
CA SER A 148 5.45 3.15 26.16
C SER A 148 5.27 2.23 24.94
N MET A 149 4.77 2.76 23.83
CA MET A 149 4.59 2.03 22.59
C MET A 149 5.64 2.40 21.53
N GLU A 150 6.63 3.24 21.86
CA GLU A 150 7.72 3.56 20.95
C GLU A 150 8.61 2.35 20.66
N PRO A 151 9.23 2.26 19.46
CA PRO A 151 9.07 3.17 18.32
C PRO A 151 7.84 2.85 17.46
N LYS A 152 6.96 1.94 17.91
CA LYS A 152 5.83 1.47 17.12
C LYS A 152 4.72 2.50 17.02
N LEU A 153 4.47 3.22 18.12
CA LEU A 153 3.57 4.35 18.23
C LEU A 153 4.26 5.42 19.09
N SER A 154 4.31 6.64 18.58
CA SER A 154 4.85 7.80 19.29
C SER A 154 3.74 8.53 20.04
N ASP A 155 4.14 9.36 21.01
CA ASP A 155 3.23 10.31 21.66
C ASP A 155 2.57 11.21 20.59
N GLY A 156 1.24 11.36 20.64
CA GLY A 156 0.47 12.16 19.69
C GLY A 156 -0.07 11.40 18.47
N ASP A 157 0.40 10.18 18.21
CA ASP A 157 -0.09 9.33 17.10
C ASP A 157 -1.59 9.06 17.22
N LYS A 158 -2.23 8.75 16.09
CA LYS A 158 -3.67 8.43 16.05
C LYS A 158 -3.84 6.95 15.76
N VAL A 159 -4.69 6.28 16.52
CA VAL A 159 -5.03 4.86 16.28
C VAL A 159 -6.53 4.66 16.21
N ALA A 160 -6.97 3.85 15.25
CA ALA A 160 -8.36 3.45 15.14
C ALA A 160 -8.57 2.08 15.79
N VAL A 161 -9.59 2.02 16.65
CA VAL A 161 -9.93 0.87 17.49
C VAL A 161 -11.28 0.32 17.05
N ASN A 162 -11.36 -0.99 16.85
CA ASN A 162 -12.60 -1.71 16.63
C ASN A 162 -13.12 -2.23 17.98
N LEU A 163 -14.19 -1.60 18.48
CA LEU A 163 -14.83 -1.86 19.77
C LEU A 163 -15.58 -3.20 19.83
N SER A 164 -15.97 -3.74 18.67
CA SER A 164 -16.60 -5.06 18.57
C SER A 164 -15.59 -6.21 18.68
N ASP A 165 -14.31 -5.93 18.42
CA ASP A 165 -13.26 -6.95 18.39
C ASP A 165 -12.44 -6.95 19.68
N ARG A 166 -12.95 -7.66 20.69
CA ARG A 166 -12.33 -7.82 22.01
C ARG A 166 -11.59 -9.15 22.17
N GLN A 167 -11.59 -9.98 21.14
CA GLN A 167 -10.91 -11.26 21.18
C GLN A 167 -9.39 -11.06 21.03
N ILE A 168 -8.67 -11.43 22.09
CA ILE A 168 -7.21 -11.33 22.11
C ILE A 168 -6.59 -12.32 21.12
N ARG A 169 -5.78 -11.76 20.24
CA ARG A 169 -4.87 -12.44 19.31
C ARG A 169 -3.46 -11.99 19.65
N ASP A 170 -2.58 -12.95 19.87
CA ASP A 170 -1.27 -12.71 20.47
C ASP A 170 -0.45 -11.67 19.71
N GLY A 171 0.13 -10.74 20.46
CA GLY A 171 1.01 -9.69 19.96
C GLY A 171 0.31 -8.59 19.17
N LYS A 172 -1.03 -8.61 19.07
CA LYS A 172 -1.79 -7.49 18.49
C LYS A 172 -2.01 -6.39 19.53
N MET A 173 -2.21 -5.18 19.03
CA MET A 173 -2.45 -4.00 19.85
C MET A 173 -3.93 -3.84 20.17
N TYR A 174 -4.22 -3.45 21.40
CA TYR A 174 -5.58 -3.23 21.90
C TYR A 174 -5.61 -1.94 22.71
N ALA A 175 -6.74 -1.24 22.63
CA ALA A 175 -7.10 -0.30 23.67
C ALA A 175 -7.64 -1.09 24.85
N ILE A 176 -7.10 -0.84 26.03
CA ILE A 176 -7.47 -1.52 27.27
C ILE A 176 -7.77 -0.48 28.35
N ARG A 177 -8.58 -0.88 29.33
CA ARG A 177 -8.74 -0.18 30.60
C ARG A 177 -8.19 -1.08 31.70
N MET A 178 -7.26 -0.55 32.49
CA MET A 178 -6.76 -1.17 33.72
C MET A 178 -6.98 -0.23 34.90
N GLY A 179 -7.88 -0.61 35.80
CA GLY A 179 -8.43 0.31 36.79
C GLY A 179 -9.04 1.55 36.14
N GLU A 180 -8.57 2.73 36.54
CA GLU A 180 -9.01 4.03 36.00
C GLU A 180 -8.26 4.46 34.73
N LEU A 181 -7.23 3.71 34.32
CA LEU A 181 -6.34 4.13 33.24
C LEU A 181 -6.69 3.40 31.94
N GLN A 182 -6.90 4.17 30.87
CA GLN A 182 -6.99 3.63 29.52
C GLN A 182 -5.63 3.72 28.84
N ARG A 183 -5.24 2.69 28.10
CA ARG A 183 -3.91 2.59 27.47
C ARG A 183 -4.00 1.81 26.17
N VAL A 184 -3.05 2.02 25.27
CA VAL A 184 -2.83 1.15 24.11
C VAL A 184 -1.65 0.25 24.40
N LYS A 185 -1.85 -1.07 24.36
CA LYS A 185 -0.82 -2.07 24.68
C LYS A 185 -0.91 -3.27 23.75
N ALA A 186 0.18 -4.02 23.62
CA ALA A 186 0.15 -5.33 22.97
C ALA A 186 -0.29 -6.39 23.99
N LEU A 187 -1.25 -7.25 23.62
CA LEU A 187 -1.74 -8.30 24.50
C LEU A 187 -1.28 -9.67 24.04
N ILE A 188 -0.82 -10.51 24.96
CA ILE A 188 -0.43 -11.90 24.71
C ILE A 188 -1.16 -12.78 25.72
N LYS A 189 -1.93 -13.75 25.22
CA LYS A 189 -2.67 -14.68 26.08
C LYS A 189 -1.77 -15.85 26.46
N ARG A 190 -1.69 -16.18 27.74
CA ARG A 190 -0.94 -17.34 28.22
C ARG A 190 -1.85 -18.59 28.34
N PRO A 191 -1.27 -19.81 28.27
CA PRO A 191 -2.03 -21.05 28.45
C PRO A 191 -2.73 -21.19 29.80
N ASP A 192 -2.18 -20.56 30.86
CA ASP A 192 -2.77 -20.53 32.20
C ASP A 192 -4.00 -19.59 32.30
N GLY A 193 -4.32 -18.86 31.24
CA GLY A 193 -5.43 -17.91 31.17
C GLY A 193 -5.08 -16.49 31.62
N SER A 194 -3.84 -16.24 32.06
CA SER A 194 -3.34 -14.88 32.30
C SER A 194 -3.06 -14.15 30.99
N ILE A 195 -2.98 -12.81 31.07
CA ILE A 195 -2.67 -11.95 29.93
C ILE A 195 -1.40 -11.16 30.25
N ILE A 196 -0.44 -11.19 29.33
CA ILE A 196 0.68 -10.24 29.34
C ILE A 196 0.22 -8.97 28.65
N VAL A 197 0.35 -7.85 29.34
CA VAL A 197 0.18 -6.50 28.83
C VAL A 197 1.57 -5.95 28.55
N ARG A 198 1.94 -5.92 27.27
CA ARG A 198 3.28 -5.58 26.82
C ARG A 198 3.35 -4.18 26.20
N SER A 199 4.39 -3.47 26.60
CA SER A 199 4.87 -2.25 25.96
C SER A 199 5.80 -2.61 24.80
N TYR A 200 5.74 -1.89 23.68
CA TYR A 200 6.77 -2.07 22.63
C TYR A 200 8.10 -1.41 23.02
N ASN A 201 8.05 -0.37 23.85
CA ASN A 201 9.23 0.28 24.37
C ASN A 201 9.89 -0.62 25.44
N PRO A 202 11.13 -1.08 25.23
CA PRO A 202 11.80 -2.02 26.12
C PRO A 202 12.20 -1.42 27.48
N LEU A 203 12.07 -0.10 27.67
CA LEU A 203 12.25 0.55 28.97
C LEU A 203 11.12 0.23 29.96
N TYR A 204 10.01 -0.31 29.46
CA TYR A 204 8.84 -0.67 30.25
C TYR A 204 8.76 -2.20 30.41
N GLU A 205 8.59 -2.65 31.64
CA GLU A 205 8.42 -4.08 31.93
C GLU A 205 7.03 -4.60 31.50
N ASP A 206 6.96 -5.91 31.26
CA ASP A 206 5.70 -6.59 30.98
C ASP A 206 4.84 -6.67 32.25
N GLU A 207 3.60 -6.19 32.16
CA GLU A 207 2.61 -6.35 33.23
C GLU A 207 1.86 -7.68 33.02
N ILE A 208 1.74 -8.51 34.07
CA ILE A 208 1.01 -9.78 34.01
C ILE A 208 -0.29 -9.64 34.77
N VAL A 209 -1.41 -9.81 34.09
CA VAL A 209 -2.75 -9.81 34.70
C VAL A 209 -3.24 -11.25 34.81
N THR A 210 -3.44 -11.73 36.04
CA THR A 210 -3.89 -13.10 36.27
C THR A 210 -5.35 -13.31 35.85
N LYS A 211 -5.75 -14.57 35.74
CA LYS A 211 -7.13 -14.93 35.40
C LYS A 211 -8.13 -14.39 36.42
N GLU A 212 -7.77 -14.41 37.71
CA GLU A 212 -8.58 -13.89 38.81
C GLU A 212 -8.75 -12.37 38.69
N GLN A 213 -7.66 -11.64 38.41
CA GLN A 213 -7.71 -10.19 38.21
C GLN A 213 -8.59 -9.81 37.00
N ILE A 214 -8.54 -10.59 35.91
CA ILE A 214 -9.42 -10.39 34.75
C ILE A 214 -10.89 -10.59 35.13
N ILE A 215 -11.19 -11.65 35.89
CA ILE A 215 -12.57 -11.93 36.37
C ILE A 215 -13.07 -10.82 37.29
N ASN A 216 -12.19 -10.25 38.12
CA ASN A 216 -12.50 -9.12 38.99
C ASN A 216 -12.63 -7.77 38.24
N GLY A 217 -12.39 -7.76 36.93
CA GLY A 217 -12.54 -6.56 36.10
C GLY A 217 -11.34 -5.60 36.14
N GLU A 218 -10.19 -6.04 36.66
CA GLU A 218 -8.97 -5.21 36.71
C GLU A 218 -8.42 -4.91 35.31
N LEU A 219 -8.73 -5.75 34.32
CA LEU A 219 -8.43 -5.53 32.90
C LEU A 219 -9.69 -5.69 32.06
N ALA A 220 -10.03 -4.65 31.31
CA ALA A 220 -11.08 -4.69 30.29
C ALA A 220 -10.50 -4.36 28.91
N VAL A 221 -10.71 -5.25 27.94
CA VAL A 221 -10.37 -4.98 26.53
C VAL A 221 -11.47 -4.12 25.93
N ILE A 222 -11.12 -2.89 25.54
CA ILE A 222 -12.05 -1.95 24.90
C ILE A 222 -12.27 -2.37 23.44
N GLY A 223 -11.18 -2.67 22.73
CA GLY A 223 -11.22 -3.12 21.35
C GLY A 223 -9.83 -3.27 20.73
N ARG A 224 -9.77 -3.86 19.53
CA ARG A 224 -8.52 -4.10 18.80
C ARG A 224 -8.13 -2.91 17.94
N VAL A 225 -6.87 -2.51 17.99
CA VAL A 225 -6.30 -1.52 17.07
C VAL A 225 -6.17 -2.14 15.69
N TRP A 226 -6.72 -1.49 14.67
CA TRP A 226 -6.68 -1.96 13.28
C TRP A 226 -6.00 -0.98 12.32
N TRP A 227 -5.79 0.27 12.74
CA TRP A 227 -5.10 1.29 11.96
C TRP A 227 -4.32 2.25 12.85
N VAL A 228 -3.26 2.82 12.28
CA VAL A 228 -2.32 3.75 12.91
C VAL A 228 -1.98 4.84 11.90
N SER A 229 -1.92 6.09 12.36
CA SER A 229 -1.26 7.21 11.69
C SER A 229 -0.19 7.78 12.60
N ALA A 230 1.04 7.78 12.09
CA ALA A 230 2.19 8.36 12.75
C ALA A 230 2.44 9.79 12.24
N LEU A 231 2.73 10.70 13.16
CA LEU A 231 3.21 12.05 12.81
C LEU A 231 4.72 12.07 12.98
N VAL A 232 5.43 12.59 11.96
CA VAL A 232 6.90 12.68 11.92
C VAL A 232 7.31 14.14 11.92
#